data_AF-A0A0Q8GIN6-F1
#
_entry.id   AF-A0A0Q8GIN6-F1
#
_cell.length_a   1.000
_cell.length_b   1.000
_cell.length_c   1.000
_cell.angle_alpha   90.00
_cell.angle_beta   90.00
_cell.angle_gamma   90.00
#
_symmetry.space_group_name_H-M   'P 1'
#
loop_
_entity.id
_entity.type
_entity.pdbx_description
1 polymer ?
#
loop_
_entity_poly.entity_id
_entity_poly.type
_entity_poly.pdbx_seq_one_letter_code
_entity_poly.pdbx_strand_id
1 'polypeptide(L)'
;MERLAEKEKKDPPTSSVYTVACLYERALRFQPDDHVVRMLFSNYLFKRGKDDEARRHLDYVVSTTSDNPIAQFNAGMLYIDMKVYDKALEQAHKVMAMGFDRPELKNRLAAVGQWVEPPAAAASSVSDPQPTPASAASR
;
A
#
# COMPACT_ATOMS: atom_id res chain seq x y z
N MET A 1 -20.28 1.24 -1.96
CA MET A 1 -21.18 1.40 -0.79
C MET A 1 -20.57 2.28 0.30
N GLU A 2 -19.27 2.23 0.57
CA GLU A 2 -18.59 3.11 1.55
C GLU A 2 -18.90 4.60 1.36
N ARG A 3 -18.57 5.19 0.18
CA ARG A 3 -18.84 6.61 -0.10
C ARG A 3 -20.31 7.02 0.06
N LEU A 4 -21.24 6.09 -0.21
CA LEU A 4 -22.67 6.35 -0.04
C LEU A 4 -23.04 6.39 1.45
N ALA A 5 -22.56 5.43 2.23
CA ALA A 5 -22.74 5.40 3.68
C ALA A 5 -22.15 6.65 4.36
N GLU A 6 -20.99 7.13 3.89
CA GLU A 6 -20.38 8.38 4.34
C GLU A 6 -21.25 9.60 4.00
N LYS A 7 -21.70 9.70 2.74
CA LYS A 7 -22.56 10.80 2.27
C LYS A 7 -23.87 10.87 3.06
N GLU A 8 -24.48 9.73 3.33
CA GLU A 8 -25.74 9.63 4.07
C GLU A 8 -25.56 9.66 5.58
N LYS A 9 -24.32 9.53 6.08
CA LYS A 9 -23.99 9.31 7.50
C LYS A 9 -24.79 8.16 8.11
N LYS A 10 -24.99 7.09 7.33
CA LYS A 10 -25.85 5.95 7.67
C LYS A 10 -25.16 4.64 7.30
N ASP A 11 -25.14 3.69 8.23
CA ASP A 11 -24.64 2.34 8.02
C ASP A 11 -25.66 1.33 8.59
N PRO A 12 -26.43 0.60 7.75
CA PRO A 12 -26.25 0.48 6.30
C PRO A 12 -26.78 1.70 5.50
N PRO A 13 -26.18 2.01 4.33
CA PRO A 13 -26.70 3.04 3.43
C PRO A 13 -28.09 2.64 2.89
N THR A 14 -28.87 3.62 2.44
CA THR A 14 -30.29 3.46 2.10
C THR A 14 -30.55 2.43 1.00
N SER A 15 -29.62 2.28 0.05
CA SER A 15 -29.70 1.27 -1.02
C SER A 15 -29.14 -0.10 -0.64
N SER A 16 -28.85 -0.35 0.64
CA SER A 16 -28.32 -1.62 1.14
C SER A 16 -29.03 -2.10 2.39
N VAL A 17 -29.21 -3.42 2.48
CA VAL A 17 -29.59 -4.10 3.72
C VAL A 17 -28.37 -4.45 4.58
N TYR A 18 -27.16 -4.44 4.01
CA TYR A 18 -25.92 -4.80 4.70
C TYR A 18 -25.07 -3.58 5.02
N THR A 19 -24.40 -3.61 6.18
CA THR A 19 -23.41 -2.60 6.54
C THR A 19 -22.21 -2.65 5.61
N VAL A 20 -21.45 -1.55 5.54
CA VAL A 20 -20.22 -1.52 4.72
C VAL A 20 -19.22 -2.60 5.16
N ALA A 21 -19.08 -2.80 6.48
CA ALA A 21 -18.24 -3.88 7.03
C ALA A 21 -18.73 -5.27 6.58
N CYS A 22 -20.04 -5.53 6.65
CA CYS A 22 -20.62 -6.80 6.20
C CYS A 22 -20.34 -7.07 4.72
N LEU A 23 -20.36 -6.03 3.86
CA LEU A 23 -20.03 -6.19 2.45
C LEU A 23 -18.55 -6.55 2.23
N TYR A 24 -17.62 -5.95 2.98
CA TYR A 24 -16.22 -6.36 2.94
C TYR A 24 -16.00 -7.79 3.40
N GLU A 25 -16.61 -8.19 4.52
CA GLU A 25 -16.50 -9.56 5.01
C GLU A 25 -17.04 -10.58 4.00
N ARG A 26 -18.15 -10.26 3.33
CA ARG A 26 -18.70 -11.11 2.26
C ARG A 26 -17.76 -11.20 1.06
N ALA A 27 -17.14 -10.09 0.68
CA ALA A 27 -16.13 -10.08 -0.39
C ALA A 27 -14.92 -10.95 -0.03
N LEU A 28 -14.43 -10.87 1.21
CA LEU A 28 -13.34 -11.72 1.70
C LEU A 28 -13.73 -13.20 1.81
N ARG A 29 -15.00 -13.53 2.11
CA ARG A 29 -15.48 -14.92 2.07
C ARG A 29 -15.59 -15.45 0.65
N PHE A 30 -15.91 -14.59 -0.32
CA PHE A 30 -15.99 -14.97 -1.73
C PHE A 30 -14.60 -15.18 -2.34
N GLN A 31 -13.64 -14.29 -2.04
CA GLN A 31 -12.26 -14.40 -2.49
C GLN A 31 -11.28 -14.10 -1.33
N PRO A 32 -10.88 -15.12 -0.55
CA PRO A 32 -10.03 -14.94 0.64
C PRO A 32 -8.66 -14.31 0.37
N ASP A 33 -8.13 -14.57 -0.83
CA ASP A 33 -6.79 -14.13 -1.25
C ASP A 33 -6.81 -12.80 -2.03
N ASP A 34 -7.96 -12.13 -2.11
CA ASP A 34 -8.03 -10.79 -2.69
C ASP A 34 -7.42 -9.74 -1.74
N HIS A 35 -6.11 -9.55 -1.90
CA HIS A 35 -5.34 -8.53 -1.20
C HIS A 35 -5.85 -7.10 -1.44
N VAL A 36 -6.49 -6.80 -2.58
CA VAL A 36 -7.03 -5.46 -2.87
C VAL A 36 -8.24 -5.20 -1.98
N VAL A 37 -9.19 -6.15 -1.92
CA VAL A 37 -10.33 -6.08 -1.01
C VAL A 37 -9.85 -5.96 0.44
N ARG A 38 -8.82 -6.73 0.81
CA ARG A 38 -8.27 -6.71 2.16
C ARG A 38 -7.60 -5.38 2.53
N MET A 39 -6.85 -4.76 1.61
CA MET A 39 -6.30 -3.41 1.80
C MET A 39 -7.41 -2.35 1.94
N LEU A 40 -8.43 -2.41 1.08
CA LEU A 40 -9.56 -1.49 1.15
C LEU A 40 -10.32 -1.65 2.48
N PHE A 41 -10.49 -2.89 2.94
CA PHE A 41 -11.13 -3.14 4.24
C PHE A 41 -10.28 -2.64 5.40
N SER A 42 -8.96 -2.83 5.35
CA SER A 42 -8.03 -2.25 6.33
C SER A 42 -8.17 -0.74 6.43
N ASN A 43 -8.14 -0.03 5.30
CA ASN A 43 -8.33 1.43 5.27
C ASN A 43 -9.71 1.84 5.81
N TYR A 44 -10.77 1.14 5.41
CA TYR A 44 -12.12 1.36 5.94
C TYR A 44 -12.17 1.22 7.47
N LEU A 45 -11.58 0.15 8.02
CA LEU A 45 -11.52 -0.10 9.46
C LEU A 45 -10.75 1.01 10.19
N PHE A 46 -9.61 1.44 9.63
CA PHE A 46 -8.81 2.52 10.19
C PHE A 46 -9.58 3.84 10.26
N LYS A 47 -10.27 4.24 9.19
CA LYS A 47 -11.13 5.44 9.19
C LYS A 47 -12.27 5.38 10.22
N ARG A 48 -12.62 4.18 10.70
CA ARG A 48 -13.62 3.95 11.75
C ARG A 48 -13.02 3.80 13.15
N GLY A 49 -11.71 4.03 13.32
CA GLY A 49 -11.00 3.90 14.60
C GLY A 49 -10.78 2.46 15.07
N LYS A 50 -10.93 1.48 14.17
CA LYS A 50 -10.73 0.05 14.45
C LYS A 50 -9.30 -0.36 14.12
N ASP A 51 -8.35 0.30 14.76
CA ASP A 51 -6.94 0.27 14.36
C ASP A 51 -6.33 -1.14 14.43
N ASP A 52 -6.66 -1.93 15.46
CA ASP A 52 -6.16 -3.31 15.61
C ASP A 52 -6.70 -4.25 14.52
N GLU A 53 -7.97 -4.10 14.13
CA GLU A 53 -8.55 -4.87 13.03
C GLU A 53 -7.89 -4.46 11.70
N ALA A 54 -7.74 -3.15 11.48
CA ALA A 54 -7.13 -2.60 10.29
C ALA A 54 -5.70 -3.10 10.09
N ARG A 55 -4.87 -3.06 11.15
CA ARG A 55 -3.49 -3.56 11.11
C ARG A 55 -3.43 -5.05 10.80
N ARG A 56 -4.29 -5.89 11.39
CA ARG A 56 -4.31 -7.33 11.09
C ARG A 56 -4.58 -7.63 9.61
N HIS A 57 -5.49 -6.87 8.98
CA HIS A 57 -5.75 -7.01 7.56
C HIS A 57 -4.57 -6.55 6.70
N LEU A 58 -3.89 -5.47 7.09
CA LEU A 58 -2.74 -4.95 6.36
C LEU A 58 -1.49 -5.82 6.51
N ASP A 59 -1.26 -6.36 7.71
CA ASP A 59 -0.19 -7.31 8.02
C ASP A 59 -0.33 -8.57 7.17
N TYR A 60 -1.57 -9.07 7.00
CA TYR A 60 -1.83 -10.18 6.08
C TYR A 60 -1.41 -9.81 4.65
N VAL A 61 -1.84 -8.66 4.14
CA VAL A 61 -1.50 -8.22 2.78
C VAL A 61 0.02 -8.23 2.58
N VAL A 62 0.78 -7.55 3.43
CA VAL A 62 2.24 -7.47 3.27
C VAL A 62 2.93 -8.83 3.38
N SER A 63 2.38 -9.76 4.16
CA SER A 63 2.91 -11.13 4.30
C SER A 63 2.64 -12.01 3.08
N THR A 64 1.47 -11.84 2.43
CA THR A 64 1.06 -12.69 1.30
C THR A 64 1.45 -12.13 -0.06
N THR A 65 1.93 -10.89 -0.11
CA THR A 65 2.26 -10.19 -1.37
C THR A 65 3.69 -9.65 -1.33
N SER A 66 4.63 -10.40 -0.73
CA SER A 66 6.02 -9.98 -0.52
C SER A 66 6.76 -9.62 -1.81
N ASP A 67 6.36 -10.20 -2.92
CA ASP A 67 6.92 -10.05 -4.28
C ASP A 67 6.13 -9.06 -5.16
N ASN A 68 5.06 -8.47 -4.65
CA ASN A 68 4.23 -7.53 -5.40
C ASN A 68 4.57 -6.08 -5.00
N PRO A 69 5.32 -5.34 -5.83
CA PRO A 69 5.73 -3.98 -5.48
C PRO A 69 4.57 -3.01 -5.34
N ILE A 70 3.47 -3.20 -6.08
CA ILE A 70 2.29 -2.33 -5.99
C ILE A 70 1.57 -2.54 -4.65
N ALA A 71 1.42 -3.79 -4.23
CA ALA A 71 0.81 -4.11 -2.93
C ALA A 71 1.66 -3.61 -1.77
N GLN A 72 2.99 -3.81 -1.82
CA GLN A 72 3.91 -3.29 -0.80
C GLN A 72 3.91 -1.75 -0.75
N PHE A 73 3.86 -1.08 -1.90
CA PHE A 73 3.75 0.38 -1.97
C PHE A 73 2.45 0.87 -1.31
N ASN A 74 1.31 0.30 -1.69
CA ASN A 74 0.01 0.69 -1.15
C ASN A 74 -0.07 0.43 0.37
N ALA A 75 0.50 -0.69 0.83
CA ALA A 75 0.58 -0.98 2.25
C ALA A 75 1.49 0.01 3.00
N GLY A 76 2.64 0.36 2.43
CA GLY A 76 3.52 1.40 2.97
C GLY A 76 2.80 2.74 3.12
N MET A 77 2.04 3.15 2.10
CA MET A 77 1.24 4.38 2.14
C MET A 77 0.19 4.36 3.26
N LEU A 78 -0.50 3.23 3.44
CA LEU A 78 -1.49 3.08 4.50
C LEU A 78 -0.85 3.02 5.90
N TYR A 79 0.33 2.40 6.04
CA TYR A 79 1.08 2.45 7.29
C TYR A 79 1.49 3.88 7.68
N ILE A 80 1.85 4.74 6.71
CA ILE A 80 2.10 6.17 6.98
C ILE A 80 0.83 6.84 7.50
N ASP A 81 -0.33 6.58 6.88
CA ASP A 81 -1.62 7.14 7.33
C ASP A 81 -1.94 6.70 8.77
N MET A 82 -1.63 5.46 9.11
CA MET A 82 -1.74 4.87 10.46
C MET A 82 -0.62 5.30 11.42
N LYS A 83 0.36 6.09 10.97
CA LYS A 83 1.56 6.50 11.71
C LYS A 83 2.45 5.33 12.20
N VAL A 84 2.38 4.19 11.53
CA VAL A 84 3.21 3.00 11.76
C VAL A 84 4.45 3.11 10.87
N TYR A 85 5.33 4.06 11.20
CA TYR A 85 6.40 4.49 10.31
C TYR A 85 7.51 3.45 10.12
N ASP A 86 7.74 2.61 11.12
CA ASP A 86 8.65 1.46 11.07
C ASP A 86 8.27 0.50 9.94
N LYS A 87 7.01 0.04 9.91
CA LYS A 87 6.54 -0.85 8.85
C LYS A 87 6.44 -0.16 7.48
N ALA A 88 6.16 1.13 7.46
CA ALA A 88 6.16 1.90 6.23
C ALA A 88 7.56 2.00 5.61
N LEU A 89 8.59 2.20 6.44
CA LEU A 89 9.99 2.23 6.01
C LEU A 89 10.43 0.89 5.43
N GLU A 90 10.10 -0.22 6.11
CA GLU A 90 10.37 -1.57 5.59
C GLU A 90 9.75 -1.79 4.20
N GLN A 91 8.48 -1.40 4.02
CA GLN A 91 7.80 -1.52 2.74
C GLN A 91 8.46 -0.63 1.68
N ALA A 92 8.88 0.58 2.03
CA ALA A 92 9.59 1.46 1.11
C ALA A 92 10.91 0.85 0.62
N HIS A 93 11.69 0.24 1.51
CA HIS A 93 12.92 -0.45 1.15
C HIS A 93 12.67 -1.65 0.23
N LYS A 94 11.64 -2.46 0.50
CA LYS A 94 11.26 -3.59 -0.38
C LYS A 94 10.84 -3.11 -1.77
N VAL A 95 10.02 -2.06 -1.83
CA VAL A 95 9.54 -1.46 -3.07
C VAL A 95 10.71 -0.95 -3.92
N MET A 96 11.68 -0.27 -3.31
CA MET A 96 12.90 0.17 -3.97
C MET A 96 13.76 -1.01 -4.44
N ALA A 97 13.93 -2.05 -3.61
CA ALA A 97 14.70 -3.24 -3.97
C ALA A 97 14.09 -4.00 -5.16
N MET A 98 12.77 -3.92 -5.34
CA MET A 98 12.06 -4.45 -6.50
C MET A 98 12.15 -3.55 -7.76
N GLY A 99 12.87 -2.43 -7.70
CA GLY A 99 13.01 -1.49 -8.82
C GLY A 99 11.74 -0.68 -9.10
N PHE A 100 10.79 -0.64 -8.17
CA PHE A 100 9.56 0.14 -8.35
C PHE A 100 9.81 1.59 -7.97
N ASP A 101 10.13 2.39 -8.98
CA ASP A 101 10.46 3.81 -8.83
C ASP A 101 9.19 4.65 -8.61
N ARG A 102 8.76 4.73 -7.35
CA ARG A 102 7.74 5.66 -6.87
C ARG A 102 8.29 6.45 -5.69
N PRO A 103 8.85 7.66 -5.92
CA PRO A 103 9.48 8.44 -4.86
C PRO A 103 8.47 8.93 -3.82
N GLU A 104 7.16 8.88 -4.11
CA GLU A 104 6.10 9.33 -3.20
C GLU A 104 6.20 8.71 -1.80
N LEU A 105 6.45 7.39 -1.71
CA LEU A 105 6.54 6.72 -0.41
C LEU A 105 7.75 7.20 0.40
N LYS A 106 8.91 7.32 -0.26
CA LYS A 106 10.13 7.92 0.31
C LYS A 106 9.89 9.37 0.74
N ASN A 107 9.27 10.17 -0.11
CA ASN A 107 9.00 11.59 0.13
C ASN A 107 8.06 11.79 1.33
N ARG A 108 7.01 10.97 1.46
CA ARG A 108 6.11 11.03 2.61
C ARG A 108 6.80 10.65 3.91
N LEU A 109 7.66 9.63 3.91
CA LEU A 109 8.48 9.27 5.07
C LEU A 109 9.48 10.38 5.43
N ALA A 110 10.14 10.97 4.43
CA ALA A 110 11.08 12.06 4.63
C ALA A 110 10.38 13.32 5.20
N ALA A 111 9.18 13.63 4.71
CA ALA A 111 8.38 14.76 5.19
C ALA A 111 7.99 14.65 6.67
N VAL A 112 7.88 13.43 7.21
CA VAL A 112 7.62 13.18 8.64
C VAL A 112 8.89 12.84 9.43
N GLY A 113 10.08 12.97 8.83
CA GLY A 113 11.37 12.71 9.48
C GLY A 113 11.65 11.23 9.79
N GLN A 114 10.98 10.30 9.11
CA GLN A 114 11.06 8.86 9.34
C GLN A 114 11.78 8.11 8.21
N TRP A 115 12.37 8.84 7.25
CA TRP A 115 13.16 8.22 6.19
C TRP A 115 14.56 7.86 6.68
N VAL A 116 14.97 6.63 6.43
CA VAL A 116 16.34 6.14 6.60
C VAL A 116 16.75 5.45 5.31
N GLU A 117 17.94 5.77 4.78
CA GLU A 117 18.43 5.10 3.57
C GLU A 117 18.62 3.60 3.84
N PRO A 118 18.23 2.72 2.91
CA PRO A 118 18.44 1.29 3.07
C PRO A 118 19.95 0.99 3.11
N PRO A 119 20.39 -0.07 3.83
CA PRO A 119 21.79 -0.45 3.88
C PRO A 119 22.33 -0.71 2.46
N ALA A 120 23.60 -0.35 2.23
CA ALA A 120 24.24 -0.23 0.92
C ALA A 120 24.04 -1.41 -0.06
N ALA A 121 23.76 -2.62 0.44
CA ALA A 121 23.43 -3.78 -0.37
C ALA A 121 22.17 -3.61 -1.25
N ALA A 122 21.23 -2.73 -0.85
CA ALA A 122 20.00 -2.47 -1.61
C ALA A 122 20.09 -1.24 -2.53
N ALA A 123 21.12 -0.38 -2.37
CA ALA A 123 21.30 0.83 -3.19
C ALA A 123 21.99 0.56 -4.53
N SER A 124 22.62 -0.62 -4.70
CA SER A 124 23.45 -0.93 -5.87
C SER A 124 22.67 -1.40 -7.11
N SER A 125 21.35 -1.59 -7.04
CA SER A 125 20.54 -1.98 -8.21
C SER A 125 19.94 -0.79 -8.98
N VAL A 126 20.12 0.43 -8.47
CA VAL A 126 19.61 1.66 -9.09
C VAL A 126 20.79 2.45 -9.68
N SER A 127 21.52 1.86 -10.63
CA SER A 127 22.50 2.59 -11.42
C SER A 127 21.85 3.16 -12.69
N ASP A 128 21.97 4.47 -12.83
CA ASP A 128 21.53 5.37 -13.91
C ASP A 128 21.33 4.77 -15.31
N PRO A 129 20.31 5.23 -16.08
CA PRO A 129 20.27 4.97 -17.50
C PRO A 129 21.44 5.71 -18.18
N GLN A 130 22.50 4.98 -18.53
CA GLN A 130 23.57 5.52 -19.38
C GLN A 130 22.98 6.02 -20.72
N PRO A 131 23.42 7.19 -21.22
CA PRO A 131 23.06 7.65 -22.55
C PRO A 131 23.73 6.76 -23.58
N THR A 132 22.93 6.11 -24.44
CA THR A 132 23.42 5.35 -25.60
C THR A 132 24.16 6.30 -26.56
N PRO A 133 25.44 6.06 -26.91
CA PRO A 133 26.04 6.77 -28.03
C PRO A 133 25.45 6.23 -29.34
N ALA A 134 24.95 7.15 -30.17
CA ALA A 134 24.52 6.85 -31.52
C ALA A 134 25.68 6.29 -32.34
N SER A 135 25.53 5.06 -32.83
CA SER A 135 26.45 4.49 -33.82
C SER A 135 26.04 4.96 -35.21
N ALA A 136 26.84 5.87 -35.77
CA ALA A 136 26.92 6.09 -37.20
C ALA A 136 27.38 4.80 -37.89
N ALA A 137 26.72 4.43 -38.99
CA ALA A 137 27.28 3.50 -39.98
C ALA A 137 26.79 3.91 -41.36
N SER A 138 27.66 4.63 -42.08
CA SER A 138 27.66 4.71 -43.53
C SER A 138 28.31 3.45 -44.10
N ARG A 139 27.66 2.81 -45.07
CA ARG A 139 28.22 2.35 -46.36
C ARG A 139 27.14 1.72 -47.22
#